data_AF-A0A9X2YVB0-F1
#
_entry.id   AF-A0A9X2YVB0-F1
#
_cell.length_a   1.000
_cell.length_b   1.000
_cell.length_c   1.000
_cell.angle_alpha   90.00
_cell.angle_beta   90.00
_cell.angle_gamma   90.00
#
_symmetry.space_group_name_H-M   'P 1'
#
loop_
_entity.id
_entity.type
_entity.pdbx_description
1 polymer ?
#
loop_
_entity_poly.entity_id
_entity_poly.type
_entity_poly.pdbx_seq_one_letter_code
_entity_poly.pdbx_strand_id
1 'polypeptide(L)' 'MNTNTAHLDLAEFDDLVGRGEIDTVICAAPDPYGRLVGKRLTVQAFRSLGLNGEGINASSFVFAVDLEMN' A
#
# COMPACT_ATOMS: atom_id res chain seq x y z
N MET A 1 -18.59 -8.01 20.76
CA MET A 1 -18.51 -8.75 19.47
C MET A 1 -17.31 -8.19 18.75
N ASN A 2 -16.18 -8.89 18.80
CA ASN A 2 -14.94 -8.44 18.16
C ASN A 2 -14.89 -9.05 16.77
N THR A 3 -15.46 -8.33 15.80
CA THR A 3 -15.21 -8.61 14.38
C THR A 3 -13.77 -8.25 14.09
N ASN A 4 -12.99 -9.24 13.66
CA ASN A 4 -11.62 -9.09 13.19
C ASN A 4 -11.60 -8.20 11.92
N THR A 5 -11.60 -6.87 12.07
CA THR A 5 -11.52 -5.93 10.95
C THR A 5 -10.05 -5.71 10.58
N ALA A 6 -9.50 -6.61 9.77
CA ALA A 6 -8.18 -6.44 9.16
C ALA A 6 -8.14 -5.32 8.09
N HIS A 7 -9.25 -4.61 7.88
CA HIS A 7 -9.41 -3.57 6.88
C HIS A 7 -9.89 -2.29 7.54
N LEU A 8 -9.23 -1.18 7.22
CA LEU A 8 -9.62 0.17 7.59
C LEU A 8 -10.49 0.75 6.47
N ASP A 9 -11.53 1.49 6.83
CA ASP A 9 -12.13 2.43 5.88
C ASP A 9 -11.28 3.70 5.75
N LEU A 10 -11.66 4.60 4.83
CA LEU A 10 -10.89 5.83 4.59
C LEU A 10 -10.99 6.84 5.75
N ALA A 11 -12.09 6.86 6.50
CA ALA A 11 -12.24 7.77 7.62
C ALA A 11 -11.36 7.33 8.79
N GLU A 12 -11.31 6.02 9.07
CA GLU A 12 -10.42 5.41 10.06
C GLU A 12 -8.95 5.62 9.67
N PHE A 13 -8.60 5.42 8.40
CA PHE A 13 -7.27 5.71 7.88
C PHE A 13 -6.88 7.18 8.08
N ASP A 14 -7.77 8.11 7.77
CA ASP A 14 -7.53 9.55 7.88
C ASP A 14 -7.32 10.00 9.34
N ASP A 15 -8.09 9.44 10.26
CA ASP A 15 -7.96 9.66 11.69
C ASP A 15 -6.61 9.12 12.23
N LEU A 16 -6.23 7.90 11.86
CA LEU A 16 -4.93 7.31 12.23
C LEU A 16 -3.73 8.10 11.68
N VAL A 17 -3.83 8.58 10.43
CA VAL A 17 -2.84 9.48 9.84
C VAL A 17 -2.78 10.80 10.62
N GLY A 18 -3.93 11.39 10.95
CA GLY A 18 -4.02 12.63 11.70
C GLY A 18 -3.39 12.54 13.10
N ARG A 19 -3.44 11.37 13.73
CA ARG A 19 -2.77 11.06 14.99
C ARG A 19 -1.30 10.67 14.85
N GLY A 20 -0.80 10.49 13.63
CA GLY A 20 0.58 10.07 13.35
C GLY A 20 0.84 8.58 13.60
N GLU A 21 -0.20 7.76 13.74
CA GLU A 21 -0.08 6.31 13.89
C GLU A 21 0.21 5.60 12.55
N ILE A 22 -0.14 6.25 11.44
CA ILE A 22 0.21 5.82 10.08
C ILE A 22 0.93 6.97 9.38
N ASP A 23 2.20 6.78 9.05
CA ASP A 23 3.00 7.70 8.22
C ASP A 23 3.32 7.13 6.82
N THR A 24 3.12 5.83 6.64
CA THR A 24 3.57 5.08 5.47
C THR A 24 2.50 4.11 4.99
N VAL A 25 2.35 3.99 3.66
CA VAL A 25 1.49 2.99 3.02
C VAL A 25 2.36 2.09 2.13
N ILE A 26 2.17 0.78 2.23
CA ILE A 26 2.79 -0.20 1.33
C ILE A 26 1.77 -0.62 0.27
N CYS A 27 2.04 -0.30 -0.99
CA CYS A 27 1.28 -0.82 -2.12
C CYS A 27 2.08 -1.96 -2.74
N ALA A 28 1.63 -3.19 -2.52
CA ALA A 28 2.28 -4.41 -2.98
C ALA A 28 1.26 -5.42 -3.50
N ALA A 29 1.73 -6.29 -4.40
CA ALA A 29 0.98 -7.41 -4.95
C ALA A 29 1.89 -8.65 -5.00
N PRO A 30 1.34 -9.87 -5.02
CA PRO A 30 2.15 -11.08 -5.11
C PRO A 30 2.84 -11.18 -6.49
N ASP A 31 4.12 -11.58 -6.48
CA ASP A 31 4.85 -12.02 -7.66
C ASP A 31 4.49 -13.49 -8.04
N PRO A 32 5.05 -14.07 -9.12
CA PRO A 32 4.80 -15.47 -9.49
C PRO A 32 5.22 -16.50 -8.44
N TYR A 33 6.07 -16.14 -7.48
CA TYR A 33 6.49 -16.98 -6.35
C TYR A 33 5.66 -16.76 -5.09
N GLY A 34 4.67 -15.85 -5.13
CA GLY A 34 3.80 -15.50 -4.01
C GLY A 34 4.38 -14.48 -3.03
N ARG A 35 5.52 -13.86 -3.35
CA ARG A 35 6.16 -12.83 -2.51
C ARG A 35 5.50 -11.48 -2.74
N LEU A 36 5.30 -10.68 -1.68
CA LEU A 36 4.77 -9.33 -1.83
C LEU A 36 5.85 -8.40 -2.38
N VAL A 37 5.60 -7.87 -3.58
CA VAL A 37 6.48 -6.95 -4.27
C VAL A 37 5.77 -5.63 -4.55
N GLY A 38 6.45 -4.50 -4.34
CA GLY A 38 5.77 -3.21 -4.39
C GLY A 38 6.63 -2.02 -4.00
N LYS A 39 5.97 -0.95 -3.55
CA LYS A 39 6.64 0.28 -3.14
C LYS A 39 6.05 0.87 -1.88
N ARG A 40 6.94 1.53 -1.13
CA ARG A 40 6.60 2.39 -0.01
C ARG A 40 6.11 3.74 -0.53
N LEU A 41 5.00 4.21 0.01
CA LEU A 41 4.40 5.50 -0.30
C LEU A 41 4.34 6.32 0.98
N THR A 42 4.58 7.62 0.85
CA THR A 42 4.10 8.58 1.84
C THR A 42 2.57 8.61 1.79
N VAL A 43 1.94 9.00 2.90
CA VAL A 43 0.48 9.19 2.93
C VAL A 43 0.02 10.15 1.83
N GLN A 44 0.77 11.23 1.59
CA GLN A 44 0.44 12.19 0.53
C GLN A 44 0.47 11.54 -0.86
N ALA A 45 1.49 10.71 -1.17
CA ALA A 45 1.58 10.02 -2.45
C ALA A 45 0.44 8.99 -2.62
N PHE A 46 0.08 8.28 -1.55
CA PHE A 46 -1.08 7.38 -1.58
C PHE A 46 -2.38 8.14 -1.89
N ARG A 47 -2.62 9.30 -1.25
CA ARG A 47 -3.81 10.12 -1.53
C ARG A 47 -3.81 10.66 -2.96
N SER A 48 -2.71 11.24 -3.41
CA SER A 48 -2.68 11.92 -4.71
C SER A 48 -2.71 10.94 -5.88
N LEU A 49 -2.01 9.81 -5.77
CA LEU A 49 -1.89 8.85 -6.86
C LEU A 49 -2.90 7.70 -6.75
N GLY A 50 -3.07 7.15 -5.54
CA GLY A 50 -3.86 5.94 -5.31
C GLY A 50 -5.36 6.21 -5.15
N LEU A 51 -5.73 7.24 -4.40
CA LEU A 51 -7.15 7.56 -4.15
C LEU A 51 -7.74 8.51 -5.18
N ASN A 52 -6.99 9.54 -5.56
CA ASN A 52 -7.48 10.61 -6.43
C ASN A 52 -6.89 10.58 -7.85
N GLY A 53 -5.88 9.75 -8.09
CA GLY A 53 -5.19 9.66 -9.37
C GLY A 53 -5.56 8.40 -10.15
N GLU A 54 -4.77 8.10 -11.17
CA GLU A 54 -4.92 6.91 -12.03
C GLU A 54 -4.39 5.61 -11.37
N GLY A 55 -4.07 5.66 -10.08
CA GLY A 55 -3.53 4.54 -9.33
C GLY A 55 -2.01 4.52 -9.24
N ILE A 56 -1.50 3.39 -8.75
CA ILE A 56 -0.14 3.23 -8.27
C ILE A 56 0.71 2.40 -9.26
N ASN A 57 1.28 3.07 -10.27
CA ASN A 57 2.04 2.41 -11.34
C ASN A 57 3.28 1.65 -10.86
N ALA A 58 3.52 0.46 -11.41
CA ALA A 58 4.71 -0.36 -11.15
C ALA A 58 5.34 -0.83 -12.46
N SER A 59 6.66 -0.94 -12.49
CA SER A 59 7.37 -1.51 -13.64
C SER A 59 7.11 -3.01 -13.70
N SER A 60 6.86 -3.55 -14.90
CA SER A 60 6.73 -4.99 -15.13
C SER A 60 7.94 -5.78 -14.65
N PHE A 61 9.12 -5.15 -14.63
CA PHE A 61 10.35 -5.73 -14.11
C PHE A 61 10.22 -6.26 -12.68
N VAL A 62 9.46 -5.56 -11.82
CA VAL A 62 9.25 -5.93 -10.41
C VAL A 62 8.52 -7.28 -10.26
N PHE A 63 7.77 -7.69 -11.28
CA PHE A 63 7.01 -8.95 -11.26
C PHE A 63 7.60 -10.02 -12.19
N ALA A 64 8.44 -9.62 -13.15
CA ALA A 64 8.96 -10.50 -14.19
C ALA A 64 10.34 -11.09 -13.88
N VAL A 65 11.06 -10.52 -12.93
CA VAL A 65 12.39 -10.97 -12.52
C VAL A 65 12.35 -11.43 -11.08
N ASP A 66 13.12 -12.47 -10.75
CA ASP A 66 13.34 -12.92 -9.37
C ASP A 66 14.10 -11.83 -8.61
N LEU A 67 13.33 -10.96 -7.97
CA LEU A 67 13.80 -9.85 -7.16
C LEU A 67 13.59 -10.17 -5.69
N GLU A 68 14.66 -9.98 -4.93
CA GLU A 68 14.60 -9.98 -3.47
C GLU A 68 14.28 -8.57 -2.99
N MET A 69 13.17 -8.41 -2.26
CA MET A 69 12.81 -7.18 -1.56
C MET A 69 13.28 -7.28 -0.11
N ASN A 70 14.28 -6.48 0.28
CA ASN A 70 14.76 -6.38 1.67
C ASN A 70 14.31 -5.05 2.29
#